data_AF-A0A3D3CES2-F1
#
_entry.id   AF-A0A3D3CES2-F1
#
_cell.length_a   1.000
_cell.length_b   1.000
_cell.length_c   1.000
_cell.angle_alpha   90.00
_cell.angle_beta   90.00
_cell.angle_gamma   90.00
#
_symmetry.space_group_name_H-M   'P 1'
#
loop_
_entity.id
_entity.type
_entity.pdbx_description
1 polymer ?
#
loop_
_entity_poly.entity_id
_entity_poly.type
_entity_poly.pdbx_seq_one_letter_code
_entity_poly.pdbx_strand_id
1 'polypeptide(L)'
;GGERYGRPVLLHTHHTNAVVEKLLIDKKIPGLEEYNVLRREVPFGRSRFDFLLGRGERRLLLEVKSCTLFTRRVAMFPDAPSARAKKHVEELLHLVHEGYEAAVLFLVQSSEPRFFLPDFHTDFAFAQELYEARGHLRIIPCGISWGENMAFEGSPAVLTVPWDIFEDEAGDRGNYIVLGQDGEQGWFGTAGWGDPLARVLRG
;
A
#
# COMPACT_ATOMS: atom_id res chain seq x y z
N GLY A 1 -2.39 -19.81 -3.56
CA GLY A 1 -3.27 -18.66 -3.86
C GLY A 1 -4.60 -18.88 -3.17
N GLY A 2 -5.37 -17.82 -2.95
CA GLY A 2 -6.79 -17.89 -2.61
C GLY A 2 -7.63 -17.33 -3.76
N GLU A 3 -8.95 -17.25 -3.59
CA GLU A 3 -9.87 -16.62 -4.54
C GLU A 3 -10.68 -15.52 -3.81
N ARG A 4 -10.80 -14.34 -4.41
CA ARG A 4 -11.62 -13.23 -3.88
C ARG A 4 -12.36 -12.55 -5.02
N TYR A 5 -13.67 -12.39 -4.89
CA TYR A 5 -14.55 -11.85 -5.93
C TYR A 5 -14.44 -12.55 -7.30
N GLY A 6 -14.18 -13.86 -7.31
CA GLY A 6 -14.02 -14.63 -8.55
C GLY A 6 -12.65 -14.47 -9.22
N ARG A 7 -11.66 -13.87 -8.54
CA ARG A 7 -10.30 -13.69 -9.05
C ARG A 7 -9.26 -14.34 -8.14
N PRO A 8 -8.20 -14.94 -8.71
CA PRO A 8 -7.09 -15.46 -7.93
C PRO A 8 -6.35 -14.34 -7.16
N VAL A 9 -5.97 -14.62 -5.92
CA VAL A 9 -5.22 -13.71 -5.05
C VAL A 9 -3.99 -14.42 -4.52
N LEU A 10 -2.83 -13.78 -4.66
CA LEU A 10 -1.59 -14.30 -4.11
C LEU A 10 -1.49 -13.94 -2.62
N LEU A 11 -1.35 -14.96 -1.76
CA LEU A 11 -1.26 -14.80 -0.30
C LEU A 11 0.17 -14.92 0.26
N HIS A 12 1.17 -15.24 -0.59
CA HIS A 12 2.54 -15.50 -0.12
C HIS A 12 3.47 -14.29 -0.31
N THR A 13 3.99 -13.77 0.80
CA THR A 13 4.88 -12.60 0.84
C THR A 13 6.19 -12.79 0.08
N HIS A 14 6.83 -13.96 0.15
CA HIS A 14 8.07 -14.22 -0.61
C HIS A 14 7.89 -14.13 -2.12
N HIS A 15 6.69 -14.45 -2.62
CA HIS A 15 6.37 -14.31 -4.04
C HIS A 15 6.06 -12.85 -4.41
N THR A 16 5.63 -12.02 -3.46
CA THR A 16 5.37 -10.58 -3.67
C THR A 16 6.66 -9.86 -4.09
N ASN A 17 7.78 -10.11 -3.41
CA ASN A 17 9.06 -9.46 -3.76
C ASN A 17 9.55 -9.85 -5.16
N ALA A 18 9.38 -11.12 -5.56
CA ALA A 18 9.73 -11.56 -6.92
C ALA A 18 8.87 -10.86 -7.99
N VAL A 19 7.58 -10.65 -7.72
CA VAL A 19 6.67 -9.92 -8.62
C VAL A 19 7.08 -8.46 -8.71
N VAL A 20 7.34 -7.80 -7.58
CA VAL A 20 7.81 -6.40 -7.55
C VAL A 20 9.12 -6.25 -8.31
N GLU A 21 10.08 -7.16 -8.11
CA GLU A 21 11.34 -7.15 -8.86
C GLU A 21 11.11 -7.24 -10.37
N LYS A 22 10.22 -8.15 -10.83
CA LYS A 22 9.88 -8.25 -12.25
C LYS A 22 9.26 -6.95 -12.77
N LEU A 23 8.35 -6.35 -12.02
CA LEU A 23 7.71 -5.08 -12.39
C LEU A 23 8.71 -3.91 -12.41
N LEU A 24 9.69 -3.88 -11.50
CA LEU A 24 10.78 -2.90 -11.49
C LEU A 24 11.72 -3.06 -12.69
N ILE A 25 12.07 -4.30 -13.05
CA ILE A 25 12.88 -4.61 -14.23
C ILE A 25 12.15 -4.19 -15.51
N ASP A 26 10.86 -4.48 -15.60
CA ASP A 26 10.01 -4.16 -16.75
C ASP A 26 9.57 -2.69 -16.80
N LYS A 27 9.99 -1.86 -15.84
CA LYS A 27 9.63 -0.43 -15.71
C LYS A 27 8.13 -0.19 -15.61
N LYS A 28 7.41 -1.10 -14.94
CA LYS A 28 5.95 -1.07 -14.84
C LYS A 28 5.40 -0.45 -13.55
N ILE A 29 6.23 -0.23 -12.53
CA ILE A 29 5.75 0.38 -11.27
C ILE A 29 5.69 1.89 -11.45
N PRO A 30 4.50 2.51 -11.36
CA PRO A 30 4.39 3.94 -11.58
C PRO A 30 5.16 4.74 -10.53
N GLY A 31 5.90 5.76 -10.97
CA GLY A 31 6.79 6.56 -10.13
C GLY A 31 8.19 5.97 -9.88
N LEU A 32 8.46 4.74 -10.36
CA LEU A 32 9.75 4.06 -10.25
C LEU A 32 10.33 3.59 -11.61
N GLU A 33 9.76 4.03 -12.73
CA GLU A 33 10.10 3.59 -14.10
C GLU A 33 11.55 3.87 -14.48
N GLU A 34 12.13 4.95 -13.95
CA GLU A 34 13.51 5.36 -14.23
C GLU A 34 14.55 4.70 -13.30
N TYR A 35 14.11 3.93 -12.30
CA TYR A 35 14.99 3.31 -11.32
C TYR A 35 15.33 1.87 -11.70
N ASN A 36 16.57 1.44 -11.46
CA ASN A 36 17.05 0.07 -11.64
C ASN A 36 17.25 -0.63 -10.29
N VAL A 37 17.02 -1.93 -10.21
CA VAL A 37 17.35 -2.74 -9.03
C VAL A 37 18.88 -2.87 -8.94
N LEU A 38 19.48 -2.31 -7.89
CA LEU A 38 20.93 -2.43 -7.64
C LEU A 38 21.25 -3.59 -6.69
N ARG A 39 20.41 -3.76 -5.67
CA ARG A 39 20.58 -4.78 -4.64
C ARG A 39 19.25 -5.19 -4.04
N ARG A 40 19.16 -6.44 -3.58
CA ARG A 40 18.06 -6.99 -2.80
C ARG A 40 18.47 -7.17 -1.35
N GLU A 41 17.48 -7.25 -0.46
CA GLU A 41 17.70 -7.69 0.93
C GLU A 41 18.78 -6.85 1.63
N VAL A 42 18.64 -5.53 1.52
CA VAL A 42 19.66 -4.53 1.86
C VAL A 42 19.68 -4.32 3.37
N PRO A 43 20.75 -4.73 4.07
CA PRO A 43 20.85 -4.49 5.51
C PRO A 43 21.05 -3.01 5.78
N PHE A 44 20.29 -2.45 6.71
CA PHE A 44 20.49 -1.11 7.24
C PHE A 44 20.21 -1.12 8.74
N GLY A 45 21.22 -0.79 9.55
CA GLY A 45 21.13 -0.87 11.01
C GLY A 45 20.67 -2.26 11.48
N ARG A 46 19.49 -2.33 12.11
CA ARG A 46 18.89 -3.57 12.63
C ARG A 46 17.81 -4.16 11.72
N SER A 47 17.60 -3.57 10.55
CA SER A 47 16.58 -3.99 9.61
C SER A 47 17.15 -4.32 8.25
N ARG A 48 16.27 -4.85 7.41
CA ARG A 48 16.58 -5.25 6.05
C ARG A 48 15.44 -4.80 5.17
N PHE A 49 15.76 -3.94 4.22
CA PHE A 49 14.82 -3.44 3.22
C PHE A 49 14.89 -4.29 1.96
N ASP A 50 13.77 -4.44 1.27
CA ASP A 50 13.64 -5.39 0.17
C ASP A 50 14.56 -5.04 -1.01
N PHE A 51 14.68 -3.76 -1.36
CA PHE A 51 15.49 -3.31 -2.50
C PHE A 51 16.25 -2.01 -2.24
N LEU A 52 17.42 -1.90 -2.89
CA LEU A 52 18.08 -0.63 -3.17
C LEU A 52 17.95 -0.38 -4.67
N LEU A 53 17.32 0.74 -5.01
CA LEU A 53 17.12 1.18 -6.38
C LEU A 53 18.06 2.32 -6.75
N GLY A 54 18.43 2.42 -8.02
CA GLY A 54 19.36 3.40 -8.55
C GLY A 54 18.86 4.12 -9.78
N ARG A 55 19.04 5.45 -9.80
CA ARG A 55 18.81 6.32 -10.97
C ARG A 55 19.96 7.34 -11.06
N GLY A 56 20.95 7.07 -11.91
CA GLY A 56 22.21 7.84 -11.91
C GLY A 56 22.90 7.75 -10.55
N GLU A 57 23.21 8.89 -9.94
CA GLU A 57 23.78 8.97 -8.57
C GLU A 57 22.73 8.79 -7.46
N ARG A 58 21.44 8.90 -7.77
CA ARG A 58 20.37 8.77 -6.77
C ARG A 58 20.24 7.33 -6.31
N ARG A 59 20.01 7.16 -5.01
CA ARG A 59 19.82 5.87 -4.35
C ARG A 59 18.52 5.91 -3.54
N LEU A 60 17.65 4.95 -3.78
CA LEU A 60 16.34 4.83 -3.14
C LEU A 60 16.23 3.49 -2.43
N LEU A 61 16.04 3.51 -1.11
CA LEU A 61 15.62 2.33 -0.36
C LEU A 61 14.13 2.07 -0.60
N LEU A 62 13.78 0.84 -0.92
CA LEU A 62 12.40 0.43 -1.16
C LEU A 62 12.04 -0.74 -0.25
N GLU A 63 10.99 -0.55 0.52
CA GLU A 63 10.29 -1.59 1.28
C GLU A 63 8.98 -1.96 0.57
N VAL A 64 8.66 -3.26 0.55
CA VAL A 64 7.46 -3.81 -0.09
C VAL A 64 6.54 -4.39 0.98
N LYS A 65 5.26 -4.03 0.91
CA LYS A 65 4.19 -4.60 1.73
C LYS A 65 3.16 -5.26 0.80
N SER A 66 2.84 -6.53 1.05
CA SER A 66 1.75 -7.21 0.34
C SER A 66 0.42 -6.80 0.97
N CYS A 67 -0.51 -6.29 0.14
CA CYS A 67 -1.82 -5.84 0.58
C CYS A 67 -2.92 -6.73 0.00
N THR A 68 -3.46 -7.60 0.85
CA THR A 68 -4.51 -8.59 0.54
C THR A 68 -5.88 -8.18 1.06
N LEU A 69 -5.97 -7.19 1.94
CA LEU A 69 -7.22 -6.63 2.46
C LEU A 69 -7.76 -5.58 1.49
N PHE A 70 -8.76 -5.94 0.70
CA PHE A 70 -9.38 -5.03 -0.26
C PHE A 70 -10.84 -5.39 -0.57
N THR A 71 -11.56 -4.39 -1.06
CA THR A 71 -12.91 -4.47 -1.64
C THR A 71 -12.86 -4.09 -3.12
N ARG A 72 -14.01 -3.87 -3.77
CA ARG A 72 -14.03 -3.34 -5.15
C ARG A 72 -13.59 -1.87 -5.27
N ARG A 73 -13.46 -1.15 -4.16
CA ARG A 73 -13.19 0.30 -4.15
C ARG A 73 -12.00 0.70 -3.29
N VAL A 74 -11.80 0.02 -2.18
CA VAL A 74 -10.81 0.40 -1.15
C VAL A 74 -9.90 -0.79 -0.85
N ALA A 75 -8.60 -0.54 -0.78
CA ALA A 75 -7.59 -1.42 -0.21
C ALA A 75 -7.12 -0.86 1.13
N MET A 76 -6.82 -1.74 2.09
CA MET A 76 -6.39 -1.34 3.42
C MET A 76 -5.20 -2.16 3.88
N PHE A 77 -4.33 -1.56 4.69
CA PHE A 77 -3.17 -2.24 5.28
C PHE A 77 -2.84 -1.66 6.66
N PRO A 78 -2.48 -2.49 7.67
CA PRO A 78 -2.33 -3.95 7.58
C PRO A 78 -3.66 -4.69 7.78
N ASP A 79 -3.68 -5.99 7.48
CA ASP A 79 -4.82 -6.89 7.72
C ASP A 79 -4.79 -7.56 9.10
N ALA A 80 -3.67 -7.44 9.81
CA ALA A 80 -3.51 -7.80 11.22
C ALA A 80 -2.47 -6.85 11.88
N PRO A 81 -2.53 -6.63 13.20
CA PRO A 81 -1.56 -5.79 13.91
C PRO A 81 -0.10 -6.24 13.62
N SER A 82 0.79 -5.29 13.32
CA SER A 82 2.16 -5.61 12.90
C SER A 82 3.16 -4.56 13.37
N ALA A 83 3.73 -4.81 14.56
CA ALA A 83 4.83 -4.00 15.10
C ALA A 83 6.02 -3.92 14.13
N ARG A 84 6.25 -4.94 13.30
CA ARG A 84 7.29 -4.94 12.27
C ARG A 84 6.99 -3.96 11.14
N ALA A 85 5.73 -3.88 10.70
CA ALA A 85 5.35 -2.94 9.65
C ALA A 85 5.57 -1.49 10.10
N LYS A 86 5.12 -1.16 11.32
CA LYS A 86 5.35 0.15 11.95
C LYS A 86 6.85 0.46 12.06
N LYS A 87 7.63 -0.44 12.65
CA LYS A 87 9.08 -0.29 12.82
C LYS A 87 9.81 0.01 11.51
N HIS A 88 9.43 -0.67 10.42
CA HIS A 88 10.06 -0.43 9.12
C HIS A 88 9.73 0.97 8.57
N VAL A 89 8.51 1.49 8.79
CA VAL A 89 8.16 2.87 8.39
C VAL A 89 8.96 3.88 9.23
N GLU A 90 9.04 3.70 10.55
CA GLU A 90 9.85 4.54 11.44
C GLU A 90 11.32 4.60 10.98
N GLU A 91 11.90 3.45 10.66
CA GLU A 91 13.29 3.36 10.21
C GLU A 91 13.49 4.00 8.83
N LEU A 92 12.56 3.84 7.88
CA LEU A 92 12.62 4.55 6.60
C LEU A 92 12.52 6.06 6.80
N LEU A 93 11.62 6.53 7.66
CA LEU A 93 11.46 7.95 7.95
C LEU A 93 12.72 8.53 8.59
N HIS A 94 13.30 7.82 9.57
CA HIS A 94 14.59 8.19 10.15
C HIS A 94 15.67 8.34 9.08
N LEU A 95 15.73 7.42 8.11
CA LEU A 95 16.69 7.49 7.02
C LEU A 95 16.45 8.67 6.07
N VAL A 96 15.19 9.01 5.82
CA VAL A 96 14.86 10.23 5.07
C VAL A 96 15.41 11.46 5.78
N HIS A 97 15.31 11.53 7.11
CA HIS A 97 15.88 12.63 7.89
C HIS A 97 17.41 12.66 7.89
N GLU A 98 18.08 11.52 7.73
CA GLU A 98 19.53 11.44 7.51
C GLU A 98 19.95 11.79 6.07
N GLY A 99 19.00 12.07 5.17
CA GLY A 99 19.25 12.49 3.79
C GLY A 99 19.20 11.36 2.75
N TYR A 100 18.76 10.17 3.13
CA TYR A 100 18.51 9.08 2.17
C TYR A 100 17.17 9.27 1.45
N GLU A 101 17.04 8.73 0.24
CA GLU A 101 15.71 8.58 -0.36
C GLU A 101 15.11 7.23 0.04
N ALA A 102 13.85 7.24 0.45
CA ALA A 102 13.12 6.03 0.83
C ALA A 102 11.73 5.99 0.18
N ALA A 103 11.22 4.79 -0.01
CA ALA A 103 9.85 4.52 -0.45
C ALA A 103 9.29 3.27 0.24
N VAL A 104 7.98 3.26 0.44
CA VAL A 104 7.21 2.06 0.77
C VAL A 104 6.20 1.80 -0.35
N LEU A 105 6.25 0.60 -0.92
CA LEU A 105 5.33 0.13 -1.94
C LEU A 105 4.34 -0.85 -1.31
N PHE A 106 3.05 -0.51 -1.32
CA PHE A 106 1.98 -1.44 -0.99
C PHE A 106 1.50 -2.11 -2.28
N LEU A 107 1.92 -3.36 -2.52
CA LEU A 107 1.44 -4.13 -3.66
C LEU A 107 0.06 -4.68 -3.34
N VAL A 108 -0.97 -3.99 -3.83
CA VAL A 108 -2.37 -4.39 -3.68
C VAL A 108 -2.66 -5.51 -4.66
N GLN A 109 -3.08 -6.66 -4.13
CA GLN A 109 -3.29 -7.90 -4.89
C GLN A 109 -4.57 -7.88 -5.75
N SER A 110 -5.05 -6.69 -6.11
CA SER A 110 -6.19 -6.41 -6.97
C SER A 110 -6.04 -5.04 -7.63
N SER A 111 -6.54 -4.92 -8.86
CA SER A 111 -6.61 -3.68 -9.64
C SER A 111 -7.96 -2.97 -9.52
N GLU A 112 -8.94 -3.57 -8.83
CA GLU A 112 -10.27 -2.96 -8.65
C GLU A 112 -10.29 -1.76 -7.70
N PRO A 113 -9.60 -1.78 -6.54
CA PRO A 113 -9.62 -0.64 -5.64
C PRO A 113 -9.02 0.61 -6.28
N ARG A 114 -9.65 1.76 -6.01
CA ARG A 114 -9.14 3.07 -6.42
C ARG A 114 -8.54 3.86 -5.28
N PHE A 115 -8.92 3.51 -4.05
CA PHE A 115 -8.45 4.16 -2.84
C PHE A 115 -7.65 3.20 -1.98
N PHE A 116 -6.62 3.72 -1.32
CA PHE A 116 -5.86 3.02 -0.31
C PHE A 116 -5.94 3.78 1.01
N LEU A 117 -6.16 3.06 2.11
CA LEU A 117 -6.20 3.63 3.45
C LEU A 117 -5.29 2.80 4.38
N PRO A 118 -4.41 3.41 5.19
CA PRO A 118 -3.89 2.69 6.35
C PRO A 118 -5.05 2.28 7.28
N ASP A 119 -5.06 1.03 7.70
CA ASP A 119 -6.12 0.45 8.53
C ASP A 119 -5.93 0.84 10.00
N PHE A 120 -6.56 1.93 10.39
CA PHE A 120 -6.57 2.46 11.75
C PHE A 120 -7.28 1.54 12.75
N HIS A 121 -8.27 0.74 12.32
CA HIS A 121 -8.97 -0.19 13.20
C HIS A 121 -8.08 -1.37 13.58
N THR A 122 -7.30 -1.83 12.61
CA THR A 122 -6.42 -2.98 12.79
C THR A 122 -5.13 -2.59 13.51
N ASP A 123 -4.49 -1.49 13.11
CA ASP A 123 -3.24 -1.02 13.72
C ASP A 123 -3.14 0.51 13.67
N PHE A 124 -3.76 1.17 14.65
CA PHE A 124 -3.75 2.63 14.79
C PHE A 124 -2.31 3.19 14.83
N ALA A 125 -1.40 2.49 15.52
CA ALA A 125 -0.02 2.94 15.67
C ALA A 125 0.73 2.92 14.34
N PHE A 126 0.51 1.92 13.50
CA PHE A 126 1.03 1.90 12.13
C PHE A 126 0.38 3.00 11.27
N ALA A 127 -0.94 3.17 11.35
CA ALA A 127 -1.66 4.14 10.55
C ALA A 127 -1.19 5.58 10.81
N GLN A 128 -1.02 5.92 12.09
CA GLN A 128 -0.48 7.19 12.53
C GLN A 128 0.96 7.40 12.00
N GLU A 129 1.82 6.39 12.14
CA GLU A 129 3.21 6.48 11.67
C GLU A 129 3.29 6.72 10.14
N LEU A 130 2.48 5.99 9.36
CA LEU A 130 2.44 6.15 7.91
C LEU A 130 1.92 7.54 7.52
N TYR A 131 0.96 8.07 8.27
CA TYR A 131 0.41 9.41 8.06
C TYR A 131 1.43 10.52 8.37
N GLU A 132 2.19 10.42 9.45
CA GLU A 132 3.29 11.35 9.76
C GLU A 132 4.38 11.30 8.68
N ALA A 133 4.65 10.11 8.13
CA ALA A 133 5.65 9.93 7.08
C ALA A 133 5.23 10.51 5.71
N ARG A 134 3.94 10.83 5.46
CA ARG A 134 3.40 11.12 4.11
C ARG A 134 4.08 12.27 3.35
N GLY A 135 4.64 13.24 4.06
CA GLY A 135 5.34 14.39 3.47
C GLY A 135 6.82 14.16 3.20
N HIS A 136 7.38 13.05 3.68
CA HIS A 136 8.81 12.77 3.68
C HIS A 136 9.14 11.46 2.96
N LEU A 137 8.35 10.42 3.21
CA LEU A 137 8.48 9.10 2.63
C LEU A 137 7.60 8.97 1.38
N ARG A 138 8.15 8.40 0.29
CA ARG A 138 7.32 8.07 -0.88
C ARG A 138 6.42 6.88 -0.56
N ILE A 139 5.11 7.10 -0.51
CA ILE A 139 4.10 6.08 -0.25
C ILE A 139 3.42 5.71 -1.56
N ILE A 140 3.57 4.47 -2.01
CA ILE A 140 3.13 4.01 -3.32
C ILE A 140 2.19 2.81 -3.14
N PRO A 141 0.87 3.00 -3.01
CA PRO A 141 -0.07 1.90 -3.12
C PRO A 141 -0.32 1.60 -4.60
N CYS A 142 -0.03 0.38 -5.01
CA CYS A 142 -0.06 -0.04 -6.41
C CYS A 142 -0.87 -1.32 -6.59
N GLY A 143 -1.99 -1.23 -7.29
CA GLY A 143 -2.86 -2.35 -7.65
C GLY A 143 -2.36 -3.11 -8.87
N ILE A 144 -2.50 -4.43 -8.83
CA ILE A 144 -2.16 -5.35 -9.92
C ILE A 144 -3.28 -6.33 -10.21
N SER A 145 -3.32 -6.85 -11.44
CA SER A 145 -4.24 -7.93 -11.83
C SER A 145 -3.50 -9.25 -11.94
N TRP A 146 -4.19 -10.33 -11.57
CA TRP A 146 -3.71 -11.71 -11.72
C TRP A 146 -4.47 -12.40 -12.84
N GLY A 147 -3.74 -13.03 -13.75
CA GLY A 147 -4.27 -13.99 -14.71
C GLY A 147 -4.61 -15.33 -14.06
N GLU A 148 -5.26 -16.21 -14.81
CA GLU A 148 -5.68 -17.55 -14.35
C GLU A 148 -4.50 -18.41 -13.86
N ASN A 149 -3.32 -18.21 -14.43
CA ASN A 149 -2.09 -18.91 -14.07
C ASN A 149 -1.31 -18.24 -12.92
N MET A 150 -1.91 -17.27 -12.20
CA MET A 150 -1.24 -16.46 -11.19
C MET A 150 -0.05 -15.65 -11.74
N ALA A 151 0.01 -15.39 -13.05
CA ALA A 151 0.92 -14.41 -13.60
C ALA A 151 0.31 -13.01 -13.48
N PHE A 152 1.17 -12.01 -13.32
CA PHE A 152 0.76 -10.62 -13.44
C PHE A 152 0.22 -10.33 -14.84
N GLU A 153 -0.94 -9.67 -14.93
CA GLU A 153 -1.55 -9.24 -16.19
C GLU A 153 -1.92 -7.75 -16.16
N GLY A 154 -1.89 -7.12 -17.34
CA GLY A 154 -2.24 -5.71 -17.53
C GLY A 154 -1.12 -4.74 -17.11
N SER A 155 -1.54 -3.59 -16.59
CA SER A 155 -0.66 -2.51 -16.13
C SER A 155 -0.94 -2.22 -14.66
N PRO A 156 0.08 -2.05 -13.81
CA PRO A 156 -0.13 -1.65 -12.43
C PRO A 156 -0.72 -0.23 -12.36
N ALA A 157 -1.56 0.04 -11.37
CA ALA A 157 -2.21 1.33 -11.18
C ALA A 157 -1.96 1.85 -9.76
N VAL A 158 -1.59 3.12 -9.64
CA VAL A 158 -1.46 3.78 -8.32
C VAL A 158 -2.84 4.11 -7.78
N LEU A 159 -3.07 3.80 -6.52
CA LEU A 159 -4.29 4.13 -5.80
C LEU A 159 -4.16 5.52 -5.15
N THR A 160 -5.28 6.22 -5.06
CA THR A 160 -5.32 7.51 -4.33
C THR A 160 -5.34 7.25 -2.83
N VAL A 161 -4.50 7.97 -2.08
CA VAL A 161 -4.58 8.01 -0.62
C VAL A 161 -5.23 9.32 -0.20
N PRO A 162 -6.48 9.32 0.28
CA PRO A 162 -7.17 10.52 0.73
C PRO A 162 -6.67 10.90 2.13
N TRP A 163 -5.53 11.58 2.19
CA TRP A 163 -4.89 11.98 3.46
C TRP A 163 -5.70 12.98 4.27
N ASP A 164 -6.54 13.77 3.61
CA ASP A 164 -7.50 14.71 4.21
C ASP A 164 -8.49 14.01 5.14
N ILE A 165 -8.92 12.80 4.79
CA ILE A 165 -9.79 11.98 5.66
C ILE A 165 -9.08 11.64 6.97
N PHE A 166 -7.75 11.46 6.95
CA PHE A 166 -6.98 11.22 8.18
C PHE A 166 -6.87 12.47 9.04
N GLU A 167 -6.80 13.66 8.45
CA GLU A 167 -6.70 14.93 9.21
C GLU A 167 -7.95 15.19 10.05
N ASP A 168 -9.12 14.89 9.50
CA ASP A 168 -10.40 15.12 10.17
C ASP A 168 -10.77 14.00 11.16
N GLU A 169 -10.34 12.76 10.90
CA GLU A 169 -10.76 11.56 11.64
C GLU A 169 -9.68 10.98 12.57
N ALA A 170 -8.41 11.42 12.56
CA ALA A 170 -7.34 10.82 13.39
C ALA A 170 -7.46 11.05 14.92
N GLY A 171 -8.56 11.61 15.42
CA GLY A 171 -8.82 11.71 16.85
C GLY A 171 -9.37 10.40 17.40
N ASP A 172 -8.73 9.82 18.43
CA ASP A 172 -9.15 8.61 19.16
C ASP A 172 -10.60 8.71 19.69
N ARG A 173 -11.59 8.43 18.85
CA ARG A 173 -13.03 8.60 19.14
C ARG A 173 -13.90 7.39 18.78
N GLY A 174 -13.30 6.24 18.46
CA GLY A 174 -14.05 5.02 18.13
C GLY A 174 -14.49 4.95 16.67
N ASN A 175 -15.42 4.04 16.35
CA ASN A 175 -15.72 3.58 14.99
C ASN A 175 -15.79 4.67 13.91
N TYR A 176 -15.01 4.49 12.84
CA TYR A 176 -14.97 5.40 11.71
C TYR A 176 -15.74 4.82 10.53
N ILE A 177 -16.50 5.68 9.85
CA ILE A 177 -17.14 5.36 8.56
C ILE A 177 -16.48 6.26 7.53
N VAL A 178 -15.64 5.69 6.68
CA VAL A 178 -15.07 6.47 5.58
C VAL A 178 -16.11 6.57 4.48
N LEU A 179 -16.73 7.75 4.35
CA LEU A 179 -17.66 8.09 3.27
C LEU A 179 -16.92 8.80 2.15
N GLY A 180 -16.59 8.09 1.08
CA GLY A 180 -16.00 8.69 -0.12
C GLY A 180 -17.05 8.97 -1.19
N GLN A 181 -16.96 10.12 -1.87
CA GLN A 181 -17.79 10.44 -3.03
C GLN A 181 -17.07 10.07 -4.32
N ASP A 182 -17.68 9.19 -5.11
CA ASP A 182 -17.26 8.88 -6.47
C ASP A 182 -18.19 9.61 -7.45
N GLY A 183 -17.67 10.62 -8.15
CA GLY A 183 -18.44 11.58 -8.93
C GLY A 183 -19.48 10.98 -9.89
N GLU A 184 -19.26 9.77 -10.40
CA GLU A 184 -20.20 9.08 -11.31
C GLU A 184 -21.08 8.01 -10.64
N GLN A 185 -20.77 7.57 -9.42
CA GLN A 185 -21.42 6.38 -8.80
C GLN A 185 -21.95 6.59 -7.37
N GLY A 186 -21.85 7.80 -6.83
CA GLY A 186 -22.40 8.16 -5.52
C GLY A 186 -21.41 7.92 -4.37
N TRP A 187 -21.94 7.88 -3.14
CA TRP A 187 -21.14 7.72 -1.93
C TRP A 187 -20.85 6.24 -1.64
N PHE A 188 -19.66 5.93 -1.15
CA PHE A 188 -19.30 4.61 -0.62
C PHE A 188 -18.82 4.73 0.83
N GLY A 189 -19.23 3.80 1.69
CA GLY A 189 -18.88 3.74 3.10
C GLY A 189 -18.08 2.49 3.44
N THR A 190 -17.05 2.59 4.29
CA THR A 190 -16.45 1.41 4.95
C THR A 190 -16.47 1.60 6.46
N ALA A 191 -17.01 0.63 7.20
CA ALA A 191 -16.92 0.54 8.66
C ALA A 191 -16.20 -0.77 9.03
N GLY A 192 -15.43 -0.77 10.11
CA GLY A 192 -14.63 -1.91 10.56
C GLY A 192 -15.39 -3.25 10.59
N TRP A 193 -14.73 -4.28 10.05
CA TRP A 193 -15.12 -5.69 9.94
C TRP A 193 -16.48 -6.00 9.26
N GLY A 194 -16.41 -6.24 7.95
CA GLY A 194 -17.14 -7.37 7.34
C GLY A 194 -18.47 -7.09 6.61
N ASP A 195 -18.93 -5.86 6.47
CA ASP A 195 -20.13 -5.57 5.67
C ASP A 195 -19.90 -4.42 4.66
N PRO A 196 -19.77 -4.71 3.36
CA PRO A 196 -19.54 -3.68 2.36
C PRO A 196 -20.86 -3.17 1.78
N LEU A 197 -21.80 -2.65 2.56
CA LEU A 197 -23.02 -2.02 2.02
C LEU A 197 -23.69 -1.04 3.01
N ALA A 198 -23.13 0.16 3.18
CA ALA A 198 -23.93 1.30 3.63
C ALA A 198 -24.71 1.85 2.43
N ARG A 199 -25.97 1.43 2.31
CA ARG A 199 -26.95 1.97 1.37
C ARG A 199 -27.26 3.42 1.78
N VAL A 200 -26.93 4.39 0.92
CA VAL A 200 -27.26 5.81 1.17
C VAL A 200 -28.76 6.02 0.98
N LEU A 201 -29.45 6.46 2.04
CA LEU A 201 -30.79 7.02 1.95
C LEU A 201 -30.71 8.28 1.09
N ARG A 202 -31.48 8.31 -0.01
CA ARG A 202 -31.68 9.52 -0.80
C ARG A 202 -32.53 10.49 0.01
N GLY A 203 -32.02 11.70 0.20
CA GLY A 203 -32.87 12.89 0.33
C GLY A 203 -33.35 13.31 -1.05
#